data_AF-R9BS73-F1
#
_entry.id   AF-R9BS73-F1
#
_cell.length_a   1.000
_cell.length_b   1.000
_cell.length_c   1.000
_cell.angle_alpha   90.00
_cell.angle_beta   90.00
_cell.angle_gamma   90.00
#
_symmetry.space_group_name_H-M   'P 1'
#
loop_
_entity.id
_entity.type
_entity.pdbx_description
1 polymer ?
#
loop_
_entity_poly.entity_id
_entity_poly.type
_entity_poly.pdbx_seq_one_letter_code
_entity_poly.pdbx_strand_id
1 'polypeptide(L)'
;MKKLTYTLILLFLFTIPITVSADTKNYSIDRLLINAEIQNNGDIIVNDEFSYTFNGDFNGIYLNLNLNGSSGYSINNVTVEDKNGTYALKEKNDESNNSYEIINSNDKLQVKIYSKSSNEEKNLKLST
;
A
#
# COMPACT_ATOMS: atom_id res chain seq x y z
N MET A 1 -29.69 42.40 27.51
CA MET A 1 -29.78 41.04 28.08
C MET A 1 -29.87 39.95 27.02
N LYS A 2 -30.78 40.04 26.03
CA LYS A 2 -30.93 39.03 24.96
C LYS A 2 -29.63 38.71 24.18
N LYS A 3 -28.83 39.73 23.84
CA LYS A 3 -27.54 39.55 23.15
C LYS A 3 -26.52 38.76 23.99
N LEU A 4 -26.46 39.02 25.30
CA LEU A 4 -25.57 38.32 26.23
C LEU A 4 -25.98 36.84 26.38
N THR A 5 -27.28 36.55 26.43
CA THR A 5 -27.78 35.17 26.43
C THR A 5 -27.46 34.42 25.14
N TYR A 6 -27.55 35.07 23.96
CA TYR A 6 -27.14 34.43 22.70
C TYR A 6 -25.64 34.15 22.64
N THR A 7 -24.81 35.08 23.12
CA THR A 7 -23.35 34.87 23.21
C THR A 7 -23.00 33.71 24.14
N LEU A 8 -23.68 33.59 25.27
CA LEU A 8 -23.43 32.52 26.24
C LEU A 8 -23.87 31.14 25.71
N ILE A 9 -25.00 31.08 24.98
CA ILE A 9 -25.46 29.87 24.29
C ILE A 9 -24.47 29.46 23.19
N LEU A 10 -23.97 30.41 22.42
CA LEU A 10 -22.96 30.15 21.39
C LEU A 10 -21.66 29.62 22.01
N LEU A 11 -21.23 30.18 23.13
CA LEU A 11 -20.05 29.70 23.85
C LEU A 11 -20.25 28.28 24.39
N PHE A 12 -21.46 27.95 24.82
CA PHE A 12 -21.82 26.62 25.31
C PHE A 12 -21.76 25.55 24.20
N LEU A 13 -22.10 25.91 22.96
CA LEU A 13 -22.00 25.02 21.81
C LEU A 13 -20.56 24.58 21.50
N PHE A 14 -19.55 25.40 21.84
CA PHE A 14 -18.13 25.04 21.69
C PHE A 14 -17.61 24.09 22.79
N THR A 15 -18.41 23.80 23.82
CA THR A 15 -18.02 22.90 24.92
C THR A 15 -18.48 21.45 24.70
N ILE A 16 -19.22 21.18 23.61
CA ILE A 16 -19.70 19.83 23.31
C ILE A 16 -18.51 18.99 22.83
N PRO A 17 -18.13 17.92 23.56
CA PRO A 17 -17.04 17.06 23.13
C PRO A 17 -17.44 16.32 21.85
N ILE A 18 -16.60 16.41 20.83
CA ILE A 18 -16.74 15.61 19.61
C ILE A 18 -15.94 14.32 19.82
N THR A 19 -16.62 13.18 19.81
CA THR A 19 -15.94 11.88 19.80
C THR A 19 -15.34 11.65 18.43
N VAL A 20 -14.01 11.67 18.35
CA VAL A 20 -13.26 11.25 17.17
C VAL A 20 -12.68 9.86 17.45
N SER A 21 -13.00 8.91 16.58
CA SER A 21 -12.38 7.58 16.59
C SER A 21 -11.34 7.54 15.48
N ALA A 22 -10.13 7.10 15.81
CA ALA A 22 -9.16 6.71 14.77
C ALA A 22 -9.68 5.45 14.07
N ASP A 23 -9.33 5.27 12.80
CA ASP A 23 -9.57 4.01 12.09
C ASP A 23 -8.87 2.89 12.89
N THR A 24 -9.62 1.87 13.30
CA THR A 24 -9.09 0.77 14.12
C THR A 24 -8.20 -0.16 13.31
N LYS A 25 -8.14 0.03 11.99
CA LYS A 25 -7.33 -0.81 11.13
C LYS A 25 -5.85 -0.52 11.29
N ASN A 26 -5.06 -1.59 11.22
CA ASN A 26 -3.61 -1.54 11.28
C ASN A 26 -3.05 -2.66 10.40
N TYR A 27 -1.78 -2.58 10.08
CA TYR A 27 -1.07 -3.64 9.40
C TYR A 27 0.36 -3.74 9.91
N SER A 28 0.96 -4.92 9.78
CA SER A 28 2.39 -5.16 9.99
C SER A 28 3.02 -5.77 8.75
N ILE A 29 4.31 -5.50 8.56
CA ILE A 29 5.16 -6.24 7.63
C ILE A 29 5.95 -7.22 8.50
N ASP A 30 5.50 -8.46 8.54
CA ASP A 30 6.05 -9.47 9.43
C ASP A 30 7.39 -10.03 8.90
N ARG A 31 7.55 -10.02 7.58
CA ARG A 31 8.79 -10.42 6.90
C ARG A 31 9.00 -9.63 5.60
N LEU A 32 10.25 -9.27 5.35
CA LEU A 32 10.75 -8.78 4.08
C LEU A 32 11.95 -9.65 3.66
N LEU A 33 11.83 -10.35 2.54
CA LEU A 33 12.91 -11.13 1.94
C LEU A 33 13.24 -10.54 0.57
N ILE A 34 14.50 -10.17 0.36
CA ILE A 34 15.01 -9.61 -0.90
C ILE A 34 16.10 -10.54 -1.41
N ASN A 35 15.90 -11.10 -2.60
CA ASN A 35 16.93 -11.88 -3.29
C ASN A 35 17.35 -11.16 -4.57
N ALA A 36 18.63 -10.82 -4.69
CA ALA A 36 19.17 -10.14 -5.86
C ALA A 36 20.26 -11.00 -6.52
N GLU A 37 20.14 -11.19 -7.84
CA GLU A 37 21.08 -11.97 -8.64
C GLU A 37 21.64 -11.12 -9.78
N ILE A 38 22.96 -10.93 -9.78
CA ILE A 38 23.67 -10.23 -10.85
C ILE A 38 23.85 -11.19 -12.03
N GLN A 39 23.32 -10.81 -13.18
CA GLN A 39 23.40 -11.55 -14.42
C GLN A 39 24.76 -11.28 -15.13
N ASN A 40 25.14 -12.18 -16.04
CA ASN A 40 26.40 -12.07 -16.78
C ASN A 40 26.51 -10.78 -17.62
N ASN A 41 25.39 -10.18 -18.00
CA ASN A 41 25.32 -8.92 -18.74
C ASN A 41 25.33 -7.67 -17.83
N GLY A 42 25.40 -7.85 -16.51
CA GLY A 42 25.40 -6.77 -15.52
C GLY A 42 24.01 -6.34 -15.02
N ASP A 43 22.93 -6.87 -15.60
CA ASP A 43 21.58 -6.62 -15.07
C ASP A 43 21.39 -7.35 -13.72
N ILE A 44 20.43 -6.88 -12.93
CA ILE A 44 20.12 -7.50 -11.63
C ILE A 44 18.66 -7.97 -11.69
N ILE A 45 18.45 -9.25 -11.40
CA ILE A 45 17.10 -9.78 -11.14
C ILE A 45 16.86 -9.69 -9.64
N VAL A 46 15.83 -8.97 -9.22
CA VAL A 46 15.44 -8.83 -7.82
C VAL A 46 14.09 -9.47 -7.59
N ASN A 47 14.00 -10.33 -6.58
CA ASN A 47 12.76 -10.96 -6.13
C ASN A 47 12.49 -10.55 -4.68
N ASP A 48 11.53 -9.66 -4.51
CA ASP A 48 11.06 -9.20 -3.22
C ASP A 48 9.85 -10.03 -2.77
N GLU A 49 9.81 -10.42 -1.50
CA GLU A 49 8.66 -11.04 -0.86
C GLU A 49 8.33 -10.31 0.44
N PHE A 50 7.10 -9.79 0.51
CA PHE A 50 6.56 -9.06 1.65
C PHE A 50 5.45 -9.89 2.29
N SER A 51 5.62 -10.29 3.56
CA SER A 51 4.57 -10.92 4.35
C SER A 51 3.87 -9.88 5.20
N TYR A 52 2.58 -9.67 4.97
CA TYR A 52 1.75 -8.72 5.69
C TYR A 52 0.71 -9.42 6.56
N THR A 53 0.46 -8.86 7.75
CA THR A 53 -0.77 -9.07 8.50
C THR A 53 -1.62 -7.81 8.41
N PHE A 54 -2.83 -7.92 7.86
CA PHE A 54 -3.81 -6.84 7.79
C PHE A 54 -4.90 -7.03 8.83
N ASN A 55 -5.08 -6.06 9.72
CA ASN A 55 -6.20 -5.99 10.66
C ASN A 55 -7.14 -4.87 10.19
N GLY A 56 -8.28 -5.22 9.60
CA GLY A 56 -9.21 -4.30 8.92
C GLY A 56 -9.12 -4.32 7.39
N ASP A 57 -9.85 -3.41 6.75
CA ASP A 57 -10.04 -3.40 5.29
C ASP A 57 -9.00 -2.50 4.57
N PHE A 58 -8.25 -3.12 3.66
CA PHE A 58 -7.22 -2.48 2.84
C PHE A 58 -7.43 -2.79 1.35
N ASN A 59 -6.92 -1.92 0.49
CA ASN A 59 -6.98 -2.09 -0.97
C ASN A 59 -5.57 -2.32 -1.56
N GLY A 60 -4.78 -3.18 -0.90
CA GLY A 60 -3.42 -3.50 -1.29
C GLY A 60 -2.36 -2.50 -0.82
N ILE A 61 -1.25 -2.40 -1.55
CA ILE A 61 -0.03 -1.70 -1.11
C ILE A 61 0.59 -0.85 -2.21
N TYR A 62 1.48 0.08 -1.80
CA TYR A 62 2.30 0.86 -2.71
C TYR A 62 3.78 0.55 -2.47
N LEU A 63 4.51 0.22 -3.53
CA LEU A 63 5.95 0.02 -3.52
C LEU A 63 6.61 1.17 -4.28
N ASN A 64 7.56 1.85 -3.67
CA ASN A 64 8.32 2.93 -4.30
C ASN A 64 9.75 2.46 -4.55
N LEU A 65 10.11 2.28 -5.82
CA LEU A 65 11.46 1.90 -6.25
C LEU A 65 12.24 3.16 -6.64
N ASN A 66 13.43 3.32 -6.07
CA ASN A 66 14.28 4.49 -6.30
C ASN A 66 15.13 4.28 -7.55
N LEU A 67 15.04 5.20 -8.53
CA LEU A 67 15.80 5.10 -9.78
C LEU A 67 17.27 5.52 -9.64
N ASN A 68 17.67 6.07 -8.49
CA ASN A 68 19.04 6.52 -8.27
C ASN A 68 20.02 5.34 -8.32
N GLY A 69 20.94 5.40 -9.30
CA GLY A 69 21.96 4.36 -9.48
C GLY A 69 21.49 3.16 -10.31
N SER A 70 20.28 3.20 -10.89
CA SER A 70 19.81 2.22 -11.88
C SER A 70 19.51 2.89 -13.23
N SER A 71 19.50 2.10 -14.30
CA SER A 71 19.03 2.53 -15.63
C SER A 71 17.50 2.48 -15.77
N GLY A 72 16.79 2.08 -14.71
CA GLY A 72 15.36 1.80 -14.71
C GLY A 72 15.03 0.50 -13.96
N TYR A 73 13.74 0.23 -13.82
CA TYR A 73 13.22 -1.08 -13.41
C TYR A 73 12.26 -1.59 -14.50
N SER A 74 12.32 -2.89 -14.78
CA SER A 74 11.28 -3.59 -15.52
C SER A 74 10.50 -4.41 -14.51
N ILE A 75 9.17 -4.32 -14.49
CA ILE A 75 8.37 -5.19 -13.62
C ILE A 75 8.06 -6.47 -14.37
N ASN A 76 8.71 -7.56 -13.99
CA ASN A 76 8.58 -8.85 -14.69
C ASN A 76 7.34 -9.62 -14.23
N ASN A 77 7.06 -9.60 -12.92
CA ASN A 77 5.93 -10.33 -12.36
C ASN A 77 5.49 -9.75 -11.01
N VAL A 78 4.17 -9.79 -10.76
CA VAL A 78 3.56 -9.46 -9.47
C VAL A 78 2.63 -10.59 -9.07
N THR A 79 2.87 -11.18 -7.90
CA THR A 79 2.05 -12.28 -7.38
C THR A 79 1.56 -11.99 -5.98
N VAL A 80 0.38 -12.51 -5.67
CA VAL A 80 -0.20 -12.49 -4.34
C VAL A 80 -0.49 -13.92 -3.92
N GLU A 81 -0.12 -14.25 -2.70
CA GLU A 81 -0.53 -15.47 -2.01
C GLU A 81 -1.41 -15.06 -0.84
N ASP A 82 -2.63 -15.60 -0.83
CA ASP A 82 -3.58 -15.48 0.27
C ASP A 82 -4.16 -16.85 0.63
N LYS A 83 -5.17 -16.89 1.50
CA LYS A 83 -5.83 -18.13 1.93
C LYS A 83 -6.38 -19.00 0.78
N ASN A 84 -6.59 -18.44 -0.41
CA ASN A 84 -7.11 -19.15 -1.58
C ASN A 84 -5.98 -19.68 -2.49
N GLY A 85 -4.71 -19.41 -2.15
CA GLY A 85 -3.53 -19.82 -2.89
C GLY A 85 -2.79 -18.65 -3.56
N THR A 86 -1.83 -19.00 -4.41
CA THR A 86 -1.00 -18.03 -5.14
C THR A 86 -1.59 -17.73 -6.53
N TYR A 87 -1.65 -16.45 -6.91
CA TYR A 87 -2.07 -16.01 -8.24
C TYR A 87 -1.26 -14.80 -8.72
N ALA A 88 -1.06 -14.71 -10.04
CA ALA A 88 -0.43 -13.57 -10.68
C ALA A 88 -1.43 -12.45 -10.93
N LEU A 89 -0.98 -11.21 -10.73
CA LEU A 89 -1.75 -10.01 -11.02
C LEU A 89 -1.50 -9.55 -12.46
N LYS A 90 -2.45 -8.80 -13.01
CA LYS A 90 -2.32 -8.18 -14.34
C LYS A 90 -2.14 -6.68 -14.20
N GLU A 91 -1.30 -6.10 -15.05
CA GLU A 91 -1.16 -4.65 -15.14
C GLU A 91 -2.46 -4.03 -15.68
N LYS A 92 -3.02 -3.07 -14.96
CA LYS A 92 -4.21 -2.31 -15.34
C LYS A 92 -4.21 -0.92 -14.69
N ASN A 93 -4.72 0.06 -15.43
CA ASN A 93 -4.82 1.46 -14.99
C ASN A 93 -6.24 1.83 -14.53
N ASP A 94 -6.95 0.91 -13.85
CA ASP A 94 -8.37 1.05 -13.49
C ASP A 94 -8.67 0.75 -12.01
N GLU A 95 -7.64 0.61 -11.17
CA GLU A 95 -7.74 0.27 -9.74
C GLU A 95 -8.53 -1.02 -9.45
N SER A 96 -8.75 -1.87 -10.46
CA SER A 96 -9.52 -3.09 -10.28
C SER A 96 -8.82 -4.05 -9.32
N ASN A 97 -9.59 -4.75 -8.50
CA ASN A 97 -9.02 -5.72 -7.57
C ASN A 97 -8.25 -6.82 -8.33
N ASN A 98 -7.18 -7.31 -7.71
CA ASN A 98 -6.25 -8.29 -8.27
C ASN A 98 -5.55 -7.77 -9.55
N SER A 99 -5.12 -6.51 -9.50
CA SER A 99 -4.34 -5.87 -10.56
C SER A 99 -3.20 -5.05 -9.97
N TYR A 100 -2.32 -4.54 -10.82
CA TYR A 100 -1.33 -3.55 -10.40
C TYR A 100 -1.19 -2.45 -11.45
N GLU A 101 -0.71 -1.29 -11.04
CA GLU A 101 -0.45 -0.14 -11.88
C GLU A 101 0.99 0.33 -11.67
N ILE A 102 1.68 0.66 -12.76
CA ILE A 102 3.03 1.23 -12.72
C ILE A 102 2.93 2.73 -13.00
N ILE A 103 3.43 3.54 -12.07
CA ILE A 103 3.47 4.99 -12.19
C ILE A 103 4.92 5.45 -12.19
N ASN A 104 5.37 5.92 -13.35
CA ASN A 104 6.70 6.47 -13.52
C ASN A 104 6.71 7.96 -13.14
N SER A 105 7.69 8.35 -12.33
CA SER A 105 8.06 9.74 -12.05
C SER A 105 9.56 9.92 -12.32
N ASN A 106 10.05 11.16 -12.35
CA ASN A 106 11.43 11.45 -12.76
C ASN A 106 12.51 10.71 -11.96
N ASP A 107 12.27 10.43 -10.67
CA ASP A 107 13.23 9.85 -9.72
C ASP A 107 12.77 8.53 -9.09
N LYS A 108 11.56 8.08 -9.39
CA LYS A 108 10.94 6.89 -8.78
C LYS A 108 10.01 6.17 -9.74
N LEU A 109 10.00 4.84 -9.62
CA LEU A 109 8.96 4.00 -10.18
C LEU A 109 8.08 3.53 -9.02
N GLN A 110 6.79 3.88 -9.04
CA GLN A 110 5.83 3.40 -8.05
C GLN A 110 5.03 2.23 -8.64
N VAL A 111 4.97 1.12 -7.92
CA VAL A 111 4.06 0.00 -8.22
C VAL A 111 2.92 0.04 -7.21
N LYS A 112 1.71 0.31 -7.68
CA LYS A 112 0.50 0.18 -6.87
C LYS A 112 -0.08 -1.20 -7.08
N ILE A 113 -0.17 -1.99 -6.01
CA ILE A 113 -0.73 -3.33 -6.06
C ILE A 113 -2.13 -3.28 -5.45
N TYR A 114 -3.15 -3.57 -6.26
CA TYR A 114 -4.54 -3.62 -5.83
C TYR A 114 -4.91 -5.06 -5.45
N SER A 115 -4.89 -5.34 -4.14
CA SER A 115 -5.34 -6.61 -3.58
C SER A 115 -6.11 -6.36 -2.29
N LYS A 116 -7.44 -6.39 -2.39
CA LYS A 116 -8.34 -6.19 -1.25
C LYS A 116 -8.02 -7.20 -0.16
N SER A 117 -7.86 -6.69 1.05
CA SER A 117 -7.52 -7.49 2.22
C SER A 117 -8.46 -7.18 3.38
N SER A 118 -8.88 -8.18 4.14
CA SER A 118 -9.74 -8.01 5.33
C SER A 118 -9.39 -9.02 6.42
N ASN A 119 -8.76 -8.55 7.49
CA ASN A 119 -8.39 -9.37 8.66
C ASN A 119 -7.67 -10.68 8.27
N GLU A 120 -6.58 -10.55 7.52
CA GLU A 120 -5.88 -11.70 6.93
C GLU A 120 -4.38 -11.46 6.78
N GLU A 121 -3.66 -12.57 6.59
CA GLU A 121 -2.26 -12.58 6.17
C GLU A 121 -2.16 -12.70 4.64
N LYS A 122 -1.23 -11.96 4.03
CA LYS A 122 -0.91 -12.09 2.60
C LYS A 122 0.58 -11.98 2.35
N ASN A 123 1.07 -12.80 1.41
CA ASN A 123 2.41 -12.61 0.85
C ASN A 123 2.29 -11.94 -0.52
N LEU A 124 3.00 -10.84 -0.71
CA LEU A 124 3.12 -10.17 -2.00
C LEU A 124 4.54 -10.38 -2.52
N LYS A 125 4.66 -10.80 -3.78
CA LYS A 125 5.97 -10.97 -4.42
C LYS A 125 6.09 -10.10 -5.65
N LEU A 126 7.19 -9.38 -5.76
CA LEU A 126 7.55 -8.52 -6.88
C LEU A 126 8.86 -9.02 -7.47
N SER A 127 8.87 -9.25 -8.78
CA SER A 127 10.07 -9.57 -9.54
C SER A 127 10.39 -8.42 -10.48
N THR A 128 11.60 -7.87 -10.38
CA THR A 128 12.11 -6.79 -11.23
C THR A 128 13.42 -7.18 -11.92
#